data_AF-A0A3N5GL04-F1
#
_entry.id   AF-A0A3N5GL04-F1
#
_cell.length_a   1.000
_cell.length_b   1.000
_cell.length_c   1.000
_cell.angle_alpha   90.00
_cell.angle_beta   90.00
_cell.angle_gamma   90.00
#
_symmetry.space_group_name_H-M   'P 1'
#
loop_
_entity.id
_entity.type
_entity.pdbx_description
1 polymer ?
#
loop_
_entity_poly.entity_id
_entity_poly.type
_entity_poly.pdbx_seq_one_letter_code
_entity_poly.pdbx_strand_id
1 'polypeptide(L)'
;MEIDSSAWSGEGTFTQLVLAKLRRMDDLAAIRVEDAPATRSEADYNFVSNEIFVRFEMRSRKEPGRRFGFLPATRVVTEKMLSLADLADRLASDGEVGPADYIDEGMVQYLRAERIIPPYQTRGYKLVELLRI
;
A
#
# COMPACT_ATOMS: atom_id res chain seq x y z
N MET A 1 -12.05 -4.87 -8.78
CA MET A 1 -11.01 -3.95 -8.30
C MET A 1 -10.78 -2.85 -9.33
N GLU A 2 -11.04 -1.60 -8.94
CA GLU A 2 -10.75 -0.39 -9.73
C GLU A 2 -9.29 0.07 -9.51
N ILE A 3 -8.61 0.57 -10.55
CA ILE A 3 -7.22 1.01 -10.46
C ILE A 3 -7.06 2.38 -11.13
N ASP A 4 -6.62 3.37 -10.36
CA ASP A 4 -6.24 4.70 -10.87
C ASP A 4 -4.72 4.89 -10.73
N SER A 5 -4.05 5.13 -11.86
CA SER A 5 -2.62 5.42 -11.91
C SER A 5 -2.33 6.69 -12.71
N SER A 6 -3.34 7.56 -12.89
CA SER A 6 -3.23 8.75 -13.73
C SER A 6 -2.28 9.81 -13.16
N ALA A 7 -2.08 9.82 -11.84
CA ALA A 7 -1.23 10.75 -11.11
C ALA A 7 0.15 10.17 -10.73
N TRP A 8 0.53 9.03 -11.33
CA TRP A 8 1.81 8.36 -11.07
C TRP A 8 2.67 8.34 -12.32
N SER A 9 3.91 8.79 -12.18
CA SER A 9 4.95 8.82 -13.22
C SER A 9 5.35 7.44 -13.73
N GLY A 10 5.06 6.38 -12.95
CA GLY A 10 5.59 5.04 -13.18
C GLY A 10 6.96 4.80 -12.54
N GLU A 11 7.53 5.80 -11.86
CA GLU A 11 8.80 5.67 -11.14
C GLU A 11 8.63 4.88 -9.83
N GLY A 12 9.71 4.19 -9.44
CA GLY A 12 9.76 3.36 -8.24
C GLY A 12 9.59 1.87 -8.56
N THR A 13 10.70 1.13 -8.47
CA THR A 13 10.69 -0.31 -8.74
C THR A 13 9.97 -1.06 -7.63
N PHE A 14 10.14 -0.61 -6.38
CA PHE A 14 9.47 -1.22 -5.24
C PHE A 14 7.95 -0.94 -5.27
N THR A 15 7.56 0.27 -5.69
CA THR A 15 6.16 0.66 -5.89
C THR A 15 5.47 -0.19 -6.94
N GLN A 16 6.12 -0.42 -8.09
CA GLN A 16 5.62 -1.35 -9.11
C GLN A 16 5.40 -2.76 -8.56
N LEU A 17 6.36 -3.25 -7.77
CA LEU A 17 6.31 -4.58 -7.16
C LEU A 17 5.13 -4.69 -6.18
N VAL A 18 4.99 -3.74 -5.25
CA VAL A 18 3.89 -3.72 -4.28
C VAL A 18 2.55 -3.60 -5.00
N LEU A 19 2.43 -2.72 -5.99
CA LEU A 19 1.21 -2.57 -6.78
C LEU A 19 0.82 -3.89 -7.48
N ALA A 20 1.79 -4.63 -8.02
CA ALA A 20 1.55 -5.94 -8.64
C ALA A 20 1.07 -7.01 -7.63
N LYS A 21 1.42 -6.87 -6.35
CA LYS A 21 0.95 -7.76 -5.26
C LYS A 21 -0.46 -7.38 -4.83
N LEU A 22 -0.71 -6.08 -4.59
CA LEU A 22 -2.02 -5.55 -4.24
C LEU A 22 -3.07 -5.88 -5.31
N ARG A 23 -2.68 -5.81 -6.60
CA ARG A 23 -3.57 -6.15 -7.72
C ARG A 23 -4.10 -7.59 -7.71
N ARG A 24 -3.46 -8.49 -6.97
CA ARG A 24 -3.85 -9.91 -6.86
C ARG A 24 -4.67 -10.20 -5.61
N MET A 25 -4.98 -9.18 -4.80
CA MET A 25 -5.75 -9.34 -3.58
C MET A 25 -7.24 -9.10 -3.87
N ASP A 26 -8.06 -10.13 -3.65
CA ASP A 26 -9.52 -10.04 -3.84
C ASP A 26 -10.23 -9.20 -2.76
N ASP A 27 -9.54 -8.91 -1.65
CA ASP A 27 -10.08 -8.12 -0.53
C ASP A 27 -10.01 -6.60 -0.76
N LEU A 28 -9.53 -6.15 -1.94
CA LEU A 28 -9.40 -4.74 -2.32
C LEU A 28 -10.43 -4.35 -3.39
N ALA A 29 -11.26 -3.36 -3.06
CA ALA A 29 -12.25 -2.78 -3.96
C ALA A 29 -11.61 -1.82 -4.97
N ALA A 30 -10.65 -0.99 -4.52
CA ALA A 30 -9.97 -0.02 -5.37
C ALA A 30 -8.53 0.25 -4.93
N ILE A 31 -7.69 0.64 -5.88
CA ILE A 31 -6.30 1.09 -5.67
C ILE A 31 -6.09 2.39 -6.45
N ARG A 32 -5.48 3.39 -5.84
CA ARG A 32 -4.96 4.58 -6.52
C ARG A 32 -3.49 4.75 -6.20
N VAL A 33 -2.67 5.04 -7.19
CA VAL A 33 -1.24 5.33 -7.02
C VAL A 33 -0.91 6.72 -7.54
N GLU A 34 -0.08 7.44 -6.81
CA GLU A 34 0.39 8.78 -7.20
C GLU A 34 1.83 9.05 -6.75
N ASP A 35 2.48 9.96 -7.47
CA ASP A 35 3.76 10.53 -7.03
C ASP A 35 3.51 11.49 -5.87
N ALA A 36 4.24 11.31 -4.77
CA ALA A 36 4.21 12.27 -3.69
C ALA A 36 5.01 13.54 -4.06
N PRO A 37 4.63 14.73 -3.56
CA PRO A 37 5.32 16.00 -3.84
C PRO A 37 6.80 16.02 -3.40
N ALA A 38 7.20 15.07 -2.56
CA ALA A 38 8.54 14.98 -2.02
C ALA A 38 9.57 14.39 -2.99
N THR A 39 9.15 13.84 -4.15
CA THR A 39 10.07 13.30 -5.17
C THR A 39 11.08 14.35 -5.63
N ARG A 40 12.37 14.03 -5.53
CA ARG A 40 13.50 14.94 -5.83
C ARG A 40 14.64 14.17 -6.48
N SER A 41 15.15 14.70 -7.58
CA SER A 41 16.38 14.20 -8.21
C SER A 41 17.49 15.23 -8.01
N GLU A 42 18.59 14.82 -7.38
CA GLU A 42 19.80 15.62 -7.18
C GLU A 42 21.02 14.93 -7.81
N ALA A 43 22.16 15.62 -7.88
CA ALA A 43 23.35 15.12 -8.57
C ALA A 43 23.89 13.79 -8.00
N ASP A 44 23.72 13.57 -6.69
CA ASP A 44 24.29 12.42 -5.98
C ASP A 44 23.24 11.45 -5.41
N TYR A 45 21.95 11.83 -5.43
CA TYR A 45 20.86 10.96 -5.01
C TYR A 45 19.55 11.24 -5.75
N ASN A 46 18.77 10.19 -5.95
CA ASN A 46 17.39 10.26 -6.41
C ASN A 46 16.49 9.79 -5.27
N PHE A 47 15.54 10.62 -4.89
CA PHE A 47 14.51 10.30 -3.92
C PHE A 47 13.17 10.20 -4.65
N VAL A 48 12.66 8.97 -4.75
CA VAL A 48 11.35 8.66 -5.29
C VAL A 48 10.41 8.48 -4.12
N SER A 49 9.28 9.20 -4.11
CA SER A 49 8.27 9.08 -3.08
C SER A 49 6.92 8.85 -3.72
N ASN A 50 6.28 7.73 -3.39
CA ASN A 50 4.99 7.33 -3.95
C ASN A 50 3.99 7.05 -2.82
N GLU A 51 2.71 7.28 -3.12
CA GLU A 51 1.58 6.94 -2.25
C GLU A 51 0.64 5.98 -2.99
N ILE A 52 0.22 4.90 -2.33
CA ILE A 52 -0.79 3.96 -2.80
C ILE A 52 -2.00 3.98 -1.88
N PHE A 53 -3.09 4.58 -2.31
CA PHE A 53 -4.35 4.53 -1.59
C PHE A 53 -5.09 3.24 -1.89
N VAL A 54 -5.53 2.54 -0.86
CA VAL A 54 -6.34 1.33 -0.99
C VAL A 54 -7.74 1.52 -0.41
N ARG A 55 -8.73 0.91 -1.07
CA ARG A 55 -10.08 0.76 -0.53
C ARG A 55 -10.35 -0.73 -0.34
N PHE A 56 -10.63 -1.13 0.88
CA PHE A 56 -11.00 -2.51 1.21
C PHE A 56 -12.43 -2.84 0.76
N GLU A 57 -12.65 -4.09 0.36
CA GLU A 57 -13.98 -4.63 0.14
C GLU A 57 -14.79 -4.63 1.44
N MET A 58 -16.11 -4.49 1.30
CA MET A 58 -17.04 -4.42 2.42
C MET A 58 -17.90 -5.67 2.45
N ARG A 59 -17.87 -6.43 3.55
CA ARG A 59 -18.72 -7.60 3.73
C ARG A 59 -19.89 -7.28 4.65
N SER A 60 -21.08 -7.70 4.24
CA SER A 60 -22.25 -7.65 5.11
C SER A 60 -22.32 -8.92 5.97
N ARG A 61 -22.30 -8.73 7.28
CA ARG A 61 -22.50 -9.79 8.27
C ARG A 61 -23.82 -9.58 8.97
N LYS A 62 -24.63 -10.65 9.03
CA LYS A 62 -25.86 -10.67 9.83
C LYS A 62 -25.48 -11.03 11.25
N GLU A 63 -25.67 -10.09 12.16
CA GLU A 63 -25.50 -10.31 13.58
C GLU A 63 -26.86 -10.44 14.28
N PRO A 64 -27.03 -11.43 15.15
CA PRO A 64 -28.19 -11.48 16.03
C PRO A 64 -28.11 -10.31 17.02
N GLY A 65 -29.07 -9.41 16.91
CA GLY A 65 -29.26 -8.28 17.81
C GLY A 65 -30.55 -8.43 18.62
N ARG A 66 -30.80 -7.45 19.49
CA ARG A 66 -32.09 -7.32 20.17
C ARG A 66 -32.70 -5.97 19.92
N ARG A 67 -33.97 -5.93 19.51
CA ARG A 67 -34.81 -4.73 19.51
C ARG A 67 -35.37 -4.56 20.93
N PHE A 68 -35.31 -3.35 21.48
CA PHE A 68 -35.78 -3.06 22.84
C PHE A 68 -35.13 -3.90 23.97
N GLY A 69 -33.94 -4.48 23.75
CA GLY A 69 -33.20 -5.26 24.75
C GLY A 69 -33.62 -6.73 24.93
N PHE A 70 -34.77 -7.15 24.36
CA PHE A 70 -35.29 -8.52 24.51
C PHE A 70 -35.91 -9.14 23.24
N LEU A 71 -36.37 -8.37 22.25
CA LEU A 71 -36.95 -8.93 21.02
C LEU A 71 -35.83 -9.37 20.05
N PRO A 72 -35.79 -10.63 19.60
CA PRO A 72 -34.78 -11.08 18.63
C PRO A 72 -34.89 -10.25 17.35
N ALA A 73 -33.77 -9.67 16.93
CA ALA A 73 -33.65 -8.94 15.67
C ALA A 73 -32.40 -9.41 14.95
N THR A 74 -32.40 -9.34 13.62
CA THR A 74 -31.16 -9.49 12.84
C THR A 74 -30.71 -8.10 12.43
N ARG A 75 -29.49 -7.72 12.78
CA ARG A 75 -28.85 -6.48 12.31
C ARG A 75 -27.87 -6.85 11.21
N VAL A 76 -27.96 -6.18 10.07
CA VAL A 76 -26.91 -6.26 9.04
C VAL A 76 -25.85 -5.23 9.42
N VAL A 77 -24.62 -5.69 9.62
CA VAL A 77 -23.44 -4.85 9.89
C VAL A 77 -22.52 -4.96 8.68
N THR A 78 -22.00 -3.84 8.22
CA THR A 78 -21.02 -3.79 7.14
C THR A 78 -19.64 -3.63 7.74
N GLU A 79 -18.75 -4.58 7.49
CA GLU A 79 -17.38 -4.59 8.01
C GLU A 79 -16.37 -4.64 6.84
N LYS A 80 -15.22 -3.99 7.01
CA LYS A 80 -14.11 -4.10 6.05
C LYS A 80 -13.63 -5.55 6.02
N MET A 81 -13.37 -6.10 4.85
CA MET A 81 -12.82 -7.46 4.71
C MET A 81 -11.38 -7.58 5.21
N LEU A 82 -10.67 -6.46 5.28
CA LEU A 82 -9.26 -6.40 5.68
C LEU A 82 -8.97 -5.09 6.43
N SER A 83 -8.10 -5.14 7.43
CA SER A 83 -7.48 -3.94 8.03
C SER A 83 -6.14 -3.61 7.36
N LEU A 84 -5.60 -2.43 7.64
CA LEU A 84 -4.29 -2.03 7.13
C LEU A 84 -3.15 -2.85 7.79
N ALA A 85 -3.32 -3.26 9.04
CA ALA A 85 -2.40 -4.16 9.72
C ALA A 85 -2.39 -5.55 9.06
N ASP A 86 -3.56 -6.11 8.76
CA ASP A 86 -3.66 -7.40 8.05
C ASP A 86 -3.04 -7.32 6.65
N LEU A 87 -3.20 -6.17 5.97
CA LEU A 87 -2.54 -5.92 4.68
C LEU A 87 -1.01 -5.92 4.84
N ALA A 88 -0.50 -5.24 5.85
CA ALA A 88 0.93 -5.19 6.15
C ALA A 88 1.50 -6.58 6.45
N ASP A 89 0.79 -7.40 7.24
CA ASP A 89 1.20 -8.77 7.57
C ASP A 89 1.26 -9.68 6.33
N ARG A 90 0.29 -9.52 5.41
CA ARG A 90 0.29 -10.23 4.12
C ARG A 90 1.45 -9.83 3.23
N LEU A 91 1.73 -8.52 3.15
CA LEU A 91 2.88 -8.00 2.42
C LEU A 91 4.21 -8.44 3.06
N ALA A 92 4.28 -8.48 4.40
CA ALA A 92 5.45 -8.95 5.14
C ALA A 92 5.78 -10.42 4.90
N SER A 93 4.74 -11.23 4.66
CA SER A 93 4.88 -12.65 4.33
C SER A 93 5.35 -12.89 2.88
N ASP A 94 5.35 -11.86 2.03
CA ASP A 94 5.88 -11.94 0.68
C ASP A 94 7.40 -11.72 0.68
N GLY A 95 8.14 -12.68 0.13
CA GLY A 95 9.61 -12.65 0.15
C GLY A 95 10.25 -11.50 -0.62
N GLU A 96 9.53 -10.85 -1.53
CA GLU A 96 10.03 -9.70 -2.30
C GLU A 96 9.67 -8.35 -1.67
N VAL A 97 8.57 -8.27 -0.92
CA VAL A 97 8.13 -7.04 -0.24
C VAL A 97 8.77 -6.92 1.14
N GLY A 98 8.66 -7.97 1.96
CA GLY A 98 9.16 -8.00 3.34
C GLY A 98 8.39 -7.07 4.30
N PRO A 99 8.82 -6.99 5.57
CA PRO A 99 8.14 -6.19 6.59
C PRO A 99 8.22 -4.70 6.30
N ALA A 100 7.19 -3.96 6.71
CA ALA A 100 7.16 -2.50 6.64
C ALA A 100 8.08 -1.86 7.69
N ASP A 101 8.60 -0.69 7.38
CA ASP A 101 9.45 0.10 8.28
C ASP A 101 8.62 0.89 9.31
N TYR A 102 7.36 1.17 8.99
CA TYR A 102 6.39 1.77 9.92
C TYR A 102 4.96 1.33 9.59
N ILE A 103 4.14 1.14 10.61
CA ILE A 103 2.73 0.73 10.51
C ILE A 103 1.92 1.46 11.58
N ASP A 104 0.78 2.03 11.19
CA ASP A 104 -0.30 2.43 12.09
C ASP A 104 -1.69 2.11 11.49
N GLU A 105 -2.76 2.63 12.08
CA GLU A 105 -4.14 2.36 11.63
C GLU A 105 -4.48 2.95 10.25
N GLY A 106 -3.73 3.97 9.81
CA GLY A 106 -3.99 4.75 8.60
C GLY A 106 -2.85 4.75 7.57
N MET A 107 -1.67 4.22 7.91
CA MET A 107 -0.51 4.23 7.03
C MET A 107 0.40 3.01 7.24
N VAL A 108 0.87 2.45 6.14
CA VAL A 108 2.01 1.52 6.08
C VAL A 108 3.11 2.15 5.26
N GLN A 109 4.35 2.12 5.75
CA GLN A 109 5.47 2.78 5.08
C GLN A 109 6.65 1.83 4.88
N TYR A 110 7.26 1.96 3.71
CA TYR A 110 8.51 1.30 3.34
C TYR A 110 9.53 2.34 2.88
N LEU A 111 10.78 2.17 3.31
CA LEU A 111 11.92 2.97 2.88
C LEU A 111 13.02 2.04 2.38
N ARG A 112 13.22 2.03 1.07
CA ARG A 112 14.29 1.26 0.42
C ARG A 112 15.40 2.19 -0.03
N ALA A 113 16.64 1.77 0.16
CA ALA A 113 17.81 2.51 -0.30
C ALA A 113 18.75 1.57 -1.04
N GLU A 114 19.13 1.96 -2.25
CA GLU A 114 20.03 1.22 -3.12
C GLU A 114 21.13 2.16 -3.63
N ARG A 115 22.31 1.62 -3.92
CA ARG A 115 23.38 2.34 -4.61
C ARG A 115 23.47 1.84 -6.04
N ILE A 116 23.15 2.70 -7.00
CA ILE A 116 23.17 2.36 -8.42
C ILE A 116 24.48 2.86 -9.03
N ILE A 117 25.21 1.97 -9.71
CA ILE A 117 26.44 2.31 -10.44
C ILE A 117 26.19 2.05 -11.94
N PRO A 118 25.98 3.10 -12.76
CA PRO A 118 25.80 2.93 -14.20
C PRO A 118 27.04 2.28 -14.87
N PRO A 119 26.86 1.50 -15.95
CA PRO A 119 27.95 0.72 -16.57
C PRO A 119 29.16 1.54 -17.03
N TYR A 120 28.97 2.84 -17.29
CA TYR A 120 29.98 3.77 -17.81
C TYR A 120 30.42 4.82 -16.78
N GLN A 121 30.01 4.71 -15.51
CA GLN A 121 30.28 5.71 -14.48
C GLN A 121 30.94 5.06 -13.26
N THR A 122 32.06 5.61 -12.79
CA THR A 122 32.77 5.10 -11.59
C THR A 122 32.13 5.54 -10.28
N ARG A 123 31.38 6.66 -10.29
CA ARG A 123 30.62 7.16 -9.14
C ARG A 123 29.15 6.77 -9.28
N GLY A 124 28.69 5.82 -8.47
CA GLY A 124 27.26 5.53 -8.33
C GLY A 124 26.52 6.61 -7.54
N TYR A 125 25.21 6.70 -7.75
CA TYR A 125 24.29 7.55 -6.98
C TYR A 125 23.48 6.70 -6.00
N LYS A 126 22.91 7.33 -4.98
CA LYS A 126 21.97 6.68 -4.06
C LYS A 126 20.55 6.81 -4.58
N LEU A 127 19.85 5.71 -4.77
CA LEU A 127 18.40 5.71 -4.96
C LEU A 127 17.75 5.45 -3.60
N VAL A 128 16.83 6.32 -3.22
CA VAL A 128 15.98 6.12 -2.05
C VAL A 128 14.54 6.13 -2.52
N GLU A 129 13.82 5.07 -2.22
CA GLU A 129 12.41 4.90 -2.56
C GLU A 129 11.59 4.84 -1.28
N LEU A 130 10.74 5.84 -1.09
CA LEU A 130 9.73 5.91 -0.04
C LEU A 130 8.38 5.51 -0.63
N LEU A 131 7.76 4.47 -0.08
CA LEU A 131 6.40 4.08 -0.42
C LEU A 131 5.53 4.18 0.83
N ARG A 132 4.38 4.87 0.71
CA ARG A 132 3.32 4.88 1.71
C ARG A 132 2.05 4.26 1.13
N ILE A 133 1.36 3.45 1.92
CA ILE A 133 0.07 2.83 1.59
C ILE A 133 -0.96 3.29 2.62
#